data_AF-A0A630B5H4-F1
#
_entry.id   AF-A0A630B5H4-F1
#
_cell.length_a   1.000
_cell.length_b   1.000
_cell.length_c   1.000
_cell.angle_alpha   90.00
_cell.angle_beta   90.00
_cell.angle_gamma   90.00
#
_symmetry.space_group_name_H-M   'P 1'
#
loop_
_entity.id
_entity.type
_entity.pdbx_description
1 polymer ?
#
loop_
_entity_poly.entity_id
_entity_poly.type
_entity_poly.pdbx_seq_one_letter_code
_entity_poly.pdbx_strand_id
1 'polypeptide(L)'
;MTPSELSDLLWAQVDRVAPYLLPNGKKDGHEWVAGNVNGDKGNSLKVNLSGKKKWADFAEGDGGDMLDLWMACRGINLHQAMQEAKAFLGIREDDHHFDARREKRFSRPDRKKIARYVTRTESHLEYLQSRGISPEVAKRYEVVSGKVWNGERELSALVFPYKRDGELLQVKRISTERPDGKKVIMAEGDCEPCLFGWQALDAGVRAVVLCEGEIDCMSYAQYGIPALSVPFGGGKGAKQQWIEFEYHNLDRFEEIFISMDVDDVG
;
A
#
# COMPACT_ATOMS: atom_id res chain seq x y z
N MET A 1 -9.19 -15.87 0.97
CA MET A 1 -10.04 -15.59 -0.22
C MET A 1 -9.33 -14.53 -1.02
N THR A 2 -8.97 -14.84 -2.26
CA THR A 2 -8.22 -13.93 -3.13
C THR A 2 -9.13 -12.84 -3.72
N PRO A 3 -8.57 -11.74 -4.26
CA PRO A 3 -9.34 -10.73 -4.98
C PRO A 3 -10.18 -11.32 -6.13
N SER A 4 -9.59 -12.21 -6.92
CA SER A 4 -10.27 -12.81 -8.08
C SER A 4 -11.44 -13.72 -7.65
N GLU A 5 -11.26 -14.53 -6.59
CA GLU A 5 -12.33 -15.34 -6.01
C GLU A 5 -13.50 -14.47 -5.51
N LEU A 6 -13.20 -13.37 -4.81
CA LEU A 6 -14.21 -12.45 -4.32
C LEU A 6 -14.93 -11.73 -5.47
N SER A 7 -14.19 -11.28 -6.48
CA SER A 7 -14.80 -10.69 -7.67
C SER A 7 -15.73 -11.67 -8.38
N ASP A 8 -15.39 -12.96 -8.42
CA ASP A 8 -16.25 -13.99 -9.01
C ASP A 8 -17.57 -14.18 -8.24
N LEU A 9 -17.52 -14.11 -6.90
CA LEU A 9 -18.73 -14.12 -6.06
C LEU A 9 -19.60 -12.89 -6.28
N LEU A 10 -18.99 -11.72 -6.49
CA LEU A 10 -19.72 -10.49 -6.82
C LEU A 10 -20.39 -10.61 -8.20
N TRP A 11 -19.70 -11.15 -9.21
CA TRP A 11 -20.27 -11.38 -10.54
C TRP A 11 -21.45 -12.36 -10.51
N ALA A 12 -21.41 -13.37 -9.64
CA ALA A 12 -22.54 -14.28 -9.44
C ALA A 12 -23.80 -13.57 -8.90
N GLN A 13 -23.66 -12.36 -8.35
CA GLN A 13 -24.74 -11.53 -7.83
C GLN A 13 -24.80 -10.15 -8.53
N VAL A 14 -24.35 -10.06 -9.78
CA VAL A 14 -24.20 -8.79 -10.50
C VAL A 14 -25.49 -7.97 -10.59
N ASP A 15 -26.65 -8.61 -10.73
CA ASP A 15 -27.95 -7.91 -10.74
C ASP A 15 -28.25 -7.19 -9.41
N ARG A 16 -27.61 -7.58 -8.30
CA ARG A 16 -27.66 -6.87 -7.01
C ARG A 16 -26.52 -5.87 -6.85
N VAL A 17 -25.32 -6.21 -7.31
CA VAL A 17 -24.11 -5.38 -7.13
C VAL A 17 -24.14 -4.13 -8.00
N ALA A 18 -24.51 -4.27 -9.28
CA ALA A 18 -24.54 -3.14 -10.21
C ALA A 18 -25.45 -1.98 -9.76
N PRO A 19 -26.72 -2.20 -9.36
CA PRO A 19 -27.55 -1.11 -8.83
C PRO A 19 -27.10 -0.60 -7.46
N TYR A 20 -26.38 -1.41 -6.68
CA TYR A 20 -25.83 -0.97 -5.39
C TYR A 20 -24.68 0.04 -5.57
N LEU A 21 -23.79 -0.20 -6.53
CA LEU A 21 -22.67 0.69 -6.84
C LEU A 21 -23.09 1.87 -7.73
N LEU A 22 -24.04 1.67 -8.63
CA LEU A 22 -24.45 2.64 -9.64
C LEU A 22 -25.97 2.90 -9.56
N PRO A 23 -26.45 3.59 -8.51
CA PRO A 23 -27.88 3.63 -8.15
C PRO A 23 -28.78 4.36 -9.15
N ASN A 24 -28.26 5.33 -9.94
CA ASN A 24 -29.05 5.99 -10.98
C ASN A 24 -28.88 5.37 -12.37
N GLY A 25 -28.20 4.22 -12.46
CA GLY A 25 -28.12 3.44 -13.68
C GLY A 25 -29.43 2.73 -14.02
N LYS A 26 -29.45 2.05 -15.16
CA LYS A 26 -30.60 1.28 -15.63
C LYS A 26 -30.16 0.01 -16.33
N LYS A 27 -31.01 -1.01 -16.30
CA LYS A 27 -30.84 -2.22 -17.12
C LYS A 27 -31.15 -1.90 -18.59
N ASP A 28 -30.23 -2.24 -19.49
CA ASP A 28 -30.39 -2.14 -20.94
C ASP A 28 -29.92 -3.46 -21.58
N GLY A 29 -30.88 -4.30 -21.96
CA GLY A 29 -30.61 -5.66 -22.42
C GLY A 29 -29.84 -6.49 -21.38
N HIS A 30 -28.62 -6.90 -21.75
CA HIS A 30 -27.72 -7.69 -20.91
C HIS A 30 -26.71 -6.85 -20.14
N GLU A 31 -26.89 -5.52 -20.09
CA GLU A 31 -25.96 -4.58 -19.46
C GLU A 31 -26.69 -3.74 -18.39
N TRP A 32 -25.96 -3.32 -17.37
CA TRP A 32 -26.32 -2.20 -16.51
C TRP A 32 -25.56 -0.97 -16.99
N VAL A 33 -26.30 0.11 -17.24
CA VAL A 33 -25.79 1.29 -17.93
C VAL A 33 -25.90 2.51 -17.03
N ALA A 34 -24.80 3.25 -16.88
CA ALA A 34 -24.69 4.48 -16.11
C ALA A 34 -23.86 5.54 -16.87
N GLY A 35 -23.82 6.77 -16.36
CA GLY A 35 -23.07 7.87 -16.95
C GLY A 35 -21.60 7.91 -16.55
N ASN A 36 -21.25 7.38 -15.38
CA ASN A 36 -19.89 7.36 -14.86
C ASN A 36 -19.83 6.48 -13.60
N VAL A 37 -18.65 6.36 -13.02
CA VAL A 37 -18.39 5.62 -11.77
C VAL A 37 -19.09 6.22 -10.54
N ASN A 38 -19.51 7.49 -10.58
CA ASN A 38 -20.32 8.09 -9.49
C ASN A 38 -21.78 7.61 -9.51
N GLY A 39 -22.17 6.84 -10.52
CA GLY A 39 -23.53 6.34 -10.67
C GLY A 39 -24.50 7.40 -11.19
N ASP A 40 -24.02 8.42 -11.89
CA ASP A 40 -24.87 9.42 -12.55
C ASP A 40 -25.65 8.80 -13.72
N LYS A 41 -26.71 9.49 -14.17
CA LYS A 41 -27.47 9.07 -15.36
C LYS A 41 -26.64 9.30 -16.62
N GLY A 42 -26.61 8.31 -17.50
CA GLY A 42 -25.92 8.40 -18.80
C GLY A 42 -25.74 7.01 -19.39
N ASN A 43 -24.95 6.91 -20.46
CA ASN A 43 -24.75 5.66 -21.21
C ASN A 43 -23.27 5.31 -21.49
N SER A 44 -22.34 5.98 -20.83
CA SER A 44 -20.89 5.84 -21.04
C SER A 44 -20.29 4.69 -20.24
N LEU A 45 -20.82 4.37 -19.06
CA LEU A 45 -20.37 3.24 -18.25
C LEU A 45 -21.32 2.06 -18.43
N LYS A 46 -20.75 0.88 -18.73
CA LYS A 46 -21.50 -0.37 -18.90
C LYS A 46 -20.91 -1.50 -18.08
N VAL A 47 -21.80 -2.24 -17.39
CA VAL A 47 -21.48 -3.46 -16.64
C VAL A 47 -22.22 -4.63 -17.27
N ASN A 48 -21.52 -5.68 -17.66
CA ASN A 48 -22.17 -6.88 -18.21
C ASN A 48 -22.95 -7.63 -17.10
N LEU A 49 -24.25 -7.80 -17.25
CA LEU A 49 -25.07 -8.58 -16.30
C LEU A 49 -25.02 -10.09 -16.58
N SER A 50 -24.49 -10.50 -17.74
CA SER A 50 -24.34 -11.90 -18.10
C SER A 50 -23.18 -12.10 -19.07
N GLY A 51 -22.67 -13.33 -19.16
CA GLY A 51 -21.58 -13.67 -20.06
C GLY A 51 -20.23 -13.16 -19.55
N LYS A 52 -19.72 -12.08 -20.14
CA LYS A 52 -18.39 -11.56 -19.81
C LYS A 52 -18.41 -10.92 -18.42
N LYS A 53 -17.48 -11.30 -17.55
CA LYS A 53 -17.28 -10.71 -16.22
C LYS A 53 -16.45 -9.43 -16.29
N LYS A 54 -16.98 -8.40 -16.95
CA LYS A 54 -16.25 -7.14 -17.19
C LYS A 54 -17.18 -5.92 -17.18
N TRP A 55 -16.67 -4.79 -16.73
CA TRP A 55 -17.26 -3.47 -16.96
C TRP A 55 -16.27 -2.55 -17.72
N ALA A 56 -16.80 -1.46 -18.29
CA ALA A 56 -15.99 -0.40 -18.88
C ALA A 56 -16.72 0.95 -18.83
N ASP A 57 -15.97 2.03 -18.65
CA ASP A 57 -16.37 3.39 -18.95
C ASP A 57 -15.77 3.82 -20.29
N PHE A 58 -16.61 4.00 -21.29
CA PHE A 58 -16.20 4.36 -22.65
C PHE A 58 -15.85 5.84 -22.82
N ALA A 59 -16.12 6.68 -21.83
CA ALA A 59 -15.73 8.09 -21.84
C ALA A 59 -14.32 8.30 -21.29
N GLU A 60 -14.01 7.69 -20.15
CA GLU A 60 -12.72 7.85 -19.45
C GLU A 60 -11.70 6.75 -19.80
N GLY A 61 -12.16 5.60 -20.32
CA GLY A 61 -11.31 4.47 -20.70
C GLY A 61 -11.04 3.46 -19.57
N ASP A 62 -11.65 3.67 -18.40
CA ASP A 62 -11.54 2.77 -17.26
C ASP A 62 -12.33 1.48 -17.46
N GLY A 63 -11.97 0.43 -16.73
CA GLY A 63 -12.69 -0.84 -16.73
C GLY A 63 -11.91 -1.94 -16.03
N GLY A 64 -12.57 -3.07 -15.77
CA GLY A 64 -11.93 -4.16 -15.05
C GLY A 64 -12.90 -5.21 -14.52
N ASP A 65 -12.50 -5.84 -13.41
CA ASP A 65 -13.31 -6.76 -12.63
C ASP A 65 -14.31 -6.00 -11.71
N MET A 66 -15.07 -6.73 -10.90
CA MET A 66 -16.09 -6.09 -10.06
C MET A 66 -15.50 -5.31 -8.88
N LEU A 67 -14.31 -5.68 -8.41
CA LEU A 67 -13.59 -4.94 -7.38
C LEU A 67 -12.98 -3.65 -7.95
N ASP A 68 -12.53 -3.66 -9.21
CA ASP A 68 -12.09 -2.45 -9.91
C ASP A 68 -13.22 -1.43 -10.02
N LEU A 69 -14.45 -1.87 -10.33
CA LEU A 69 -15.63 -1.00 -10.31
C LEU A 69 -15.87 -0.43 -8.91
N TRP A 70 -15.77 -1.28 -7.89
CA TRP A 70 -15.99 -0.88 -6.50
C TRP A 70 -15.00 0.19 -6.05
N MET A 71 -13.71 -0.01 -6.36
CA MET A 71 -12.65 0.98 -6.11
C MET A 71 -12.96 2.30 -6.82
N ALA A 72 -13.34 2.25 -8.10
CA ALA A 72 -13.65 3.44 -8.88
C ALA A 72 -14.87 4.20 -8.35
N CYS A 73 -15.94 3.49 -7.97
CA CYS A 73 -17.17 4.09 -7.41
C CYS A 73 -16.97 4.73 -6.03
N ARG A 74 -16.05 4.19 -5.22
CA ARG A 74 -15.84 4.60 -3.83
C ARG A 74 -14.62 5.49 -3.62
N GLY A 75 -13.68 5.51 -4.57
CA GLY A 75 -12.39 6.18 -4.41
C GLY A 75 -11.51 5.55 -3.33
N ILE A 76 -11.58 4.23 -3.18
CA ILE A 76 -10.90 3.46 -2.13
C ILE A 76 -9.90 2.46 -2.72
N ASN A 77 -9.01 1.95 -1.87
CA ASN A 77 -8.05 0.93 -2.28
C ASN A 77 -8.69 -0.48 -2.36
N LEU A 78 -7.99 -1.44 -2.96
CA LEU A 78 -8.50 -2.80 -3.15
C LEU A 78 -8.79 -3.53 -1.83
N HIS A 79 -7.99 -3.33 -0.78
CA HIS A 79 -8.24 -3.94 0.53
C HIS A 79 -9.57 -3.44 1.11
N GLN A 80 -9.80 -2.13 1.08
CA GLN A 80 -11.06 -1.51 1.52
C GLN A 80 -12.24 -1.98 0.66
N ALA A 81 -12.07 -2.07 -0.65
CA ALA A 81 -13.09 -2.60 -1.56
C ALA A 81 -13.43 -4.06 -1.24
N MET A 82 -12.43 -4.89 -0.92
CA MET A 82 -12.64 -6.28 -0.50
C MET A 82 -13.42 -6.36 0.82
N GLN A 83 -13.13 -5.50 1.80
CA GLN A 83 -13.87 -5.44 3.07
C GLN A 83 -15.34 -5.07 2.84
N GLU A 84 -15.61 -4.01 2.06
CA GLU A 84 -16.97 -3.61 1.72
C GLU A 84 -17.73 -4.70 0.94
N ALA A 85 -17.06 -5.33 -0.03
CA ALA A 85 -17.63 -6.40 -0.83
C ALA A 85 -17.98 -7.64 0.00
N LYS A 86 -17.11 -8.05 0.93
CA LYS A 86 -17.39 -9.15 1.87
C LYS A 86 -18.59 -8.83 2.75
N ALA A 87 -18.66 -7.61 3.28
CA ALA A 87 -19.80 -7.14 4.07
C ALA A 87 -21.10 -7.16 3.25
N PHE A 88 -21.08 -6.70 1.99
CA PHE A 88 -22.22 -6.74 1.08
C PHE A 88 -22.70 -8.17 0.79
N LEU A 89 -21.75 -9.10 0.61
CA LEU A 89 -22.04 -10.52 0.37
C LEU A 89 -22.43 -11.28 1.64
N GLY A 90 -22.33 -10.66 2.82
CA GLY A 90 -22.57 -11.32 4.11
C GLY A 90 -21.48 -12.34 4.49
N ILE A 91 -20.30 -12.24 3.88
CA ILE A 91 -19.15 -13.09 4.20
C ILE A 91 -18.51 -12.54 5.46
N ARG A 92 -18.53 -13.33 6.53
CA ARG A 92 -17.81 -13.01 7.78
C ARG A 92 -16.39 -13.55 7.66
N GLU A 93 -15.41 -12.72 7.95
CA GLU A 93 -14.04 -13.17 8.10
C GLU A 93 -13.87 -13.73 9.51
N ASP A 94 -13.66 -15.05 9.61
CA ASP A 94 -13.25 -15.72 10.84
C ASP A 94 -11.71 -15.73 10.95
N ASP A 95 -11.02 -14.69 10.46
CA ASP A 95 -9.57 -14.63 10.47
C ASP A 95 -9.04 -14.15 11.83
N HIS A 96 -9.38 -14.92 12.87
CA HIS A 96 -9.01 -14.69 14.27
C HIS A 96 -7.53 -14.90 14.55
N HIS A 97 -6.71 -15.15 13.53
CA HIS A 97 -5.32 -15.56 13.69
C HIS A 97 -4.45 -14.51 14.38
N PHE A 98 -4.84 -13.23 14.33
CA PHE A 98 -4.09 -12.10 14.88
C PHE A 98 -4.89 -11.11 15.74
N ASP A 99 -6.18 -11.37 15.99
CA ASP A 99 -7.10 -10.42 16.65
C ASP A 99 -6.62 -9.95 18.02
N ALA A 100 -6.10 -10.88 18.84
CA ALA A 100 -5.63 -10.57 20.20
C ALA A 100 -4.46 -9.56 20.24
N ARG A 101 -3.72 -9.38 19.12
CA ARG A 101 -2.61 -8.43 19.04
C ARG A 101 -2.98 -7.13 18.35
N ARG A 102 -4.04 -7.10 17.54
CA ARG A 102 -4.59 -5.86 16.94
C ARG A 102 -5.20 -4.92 17.98
N GLU A 103 -5.63 -5.42 19.13
CA GLU A 103 -6.11 -4.57 20.23
C GLU A 103 -5.00 -3.70 20.88
N LYS A 104 -3.73 -3.97 20.55
CA LYS A 104 -2.62 -3.14 21.00
C LYS A 104 -2.74 -1.73 20.42
N ARG A 105 -2.88 -0.74 21.30
CA ARG A 105 -2.86 0.67 20.91
C ARG A 105 -1.43 1.11 20.67
N PHE A 106 -1.17 1.63 19.48
CA PHE A 106 0.08 2.26 19.11
C PHE A 106 -0.04 3.78 19.18
N SER A 107 1.09 4.43 19.44
CA SER A 107 1.23 5.87 19.29
C SER A 107 1.43 6.24 17.82
N ARG A 108 1.09 7.49 17.47
CA ARG A 108 1.40 8.07 16.17
C ARG A 108 2.67 8.91 16.26
N PRO A 109 3.49 8.99 15.21
CA PRO A 109 4.70 9.79 15.23
C PRO A 109 4.41 11.27 15.52
N ASP A 110 5.11 11.84 16.51
CA ASP A 110 4.97 13.25 16.86
C ASP A 110 5.63 14.13 15.79
N ARG A 111 4.79 14.72 14.93
CA ARG A 111 5.21 15.61 13.85
C ARG A 111 6.11 16.76 14.30
N LYS A 112 5.91 17.30 15.51
CA LYS A 112 6.75 18.39 16.03
C LYS A 112 8.14 17.89 16.42
N LYS A 113 8.26 16.67 16.95
CA LYS A 113 9.56 16.04 17.19
C LYS A 113 10.26 15.70 15.88
N ILE A 114 9.51 15.17 14.91
CA ILE A 114 10.03 14.84 13.57
C ILE A 114 10.67 16.07 12.90
N ALA A 115 9.96 17.19 12.91
CA ALA A 115 10.44 18.42 12.28
C ALA A 115 11.79 18.93 12.83
N ARG A 116 12.20 18.52 14.04
CA ARG A 116 13.49 18.94 14.64
C ARG A 116 14.69 18.29 13.96
N TYR A 117 14.51 17.13 13.34
CA TYR A 117 15.60 16.38 12.72
C TYR A 117 15.48 16.30 11.20
N VAL A 118 14.40 16.82 10.60
CA VAL A 118 14.31 17.02 9.15
C VAL A 118 15.06 18.30 8.78
N THR A 119 15.88 18.25 7.73
CA THR A 119 16.62 19.41 7.24
C THR A 119 16.00 19.93 5.95
N ARG A 120 16.21 21.23 5.66
CA ARG A 120 15.78 21.84 4.39
C ARG A 120 16.74 21.56 3.23
N THR A 121 17.78 20.77 3.46
CA THR A 121 18.78 20.41 2.44
C THR A 121 18.22 19.32 1.53
N GLU A 122 18.73 19.24 0.31
CA GLU A 122 18.38 18.17 -0.64
C GLU A 122 19.48 17.10 -0.76
N SER A 123 20.35 16.98 0.26
CA SER A 123 21.43 15.99 0.30
C SER A 123 20.95 14.53 0.21
N HIS A 124 19.69 14.25 0.56
CA HIS A 124 19.06 12.95 0.29
C HIS A 124 19.00 12.62 -1.21
N LEU A 125 18.77 13.60 -2.09
CA LEU A 125 18.68 13.39 -3.53
C LEU A 125 20.03 12.98 -4.11
N GLU A 126 21.11 13.68 -3.75
CA GLU A 126 22.47 13.34 -4.18
C GLU A 126 22.86 11.93 -3.71
N TYR A 127 22.57 11.60 -2.44
CA TYR A 127 22.82 10.28 -1.91
C TYR A 127 22.01 9.20 -2.65
N LEU A 128 20.69 9.38 -2.80
CA LEU A 128 19.82 8.41 -3.48
C LEU A 128 20.19 8.25 -4.95
N GLN A 129 20.58 9.33 -5.64
CA GLN A 129 21.06 9.29 -7.01
C GLN A 129 22.36 8.48 -7.12
N SER A 130 23.28 8.63 -6.16
CA SER A 130 24.49 7.77 -6.09
C SER A 130 24.17 6.29 -5.86
N ARG A 131 22.95 5.98 -5.41
CA ARG A 131 22.40 4.63 -5.23
C ARG A 131 21.50 4.18 -6.40
N GLY A 132 21.45 4.95 -7.49
CA GLY A 132 20.65 4.65 -8.67
C GLY A 132 19.15 4.96 -8.53
N ILE A 133 18.75 5.75 -7.53
CA ILE A 133 17.35 6.13 -7.30
C ILE A 133 17.16 7.59 -7.72
N SER A 134 16.21 7.84 -8.62
CA SER A 134 15.96 9.16 -9.17
C SER A 134 15.25 10.08 -8.17
N PRO A 135 15.36 11.41 -8.33
CA PRO A 135 14.60 12.37 -7.53
C PRO A 135 13.09 12.17 -7.58
N GLU A 136 12.56 11.71 -8.72
CA GLU A 136 11.13 11.41 -8.89
C GLU A 136 10.67 10.26 -7.99
N VAL A 137 11.47 9.19 -7.89
CA VAL A 137 11.21 8.07 -6.98
C VAL A 137 11.33 8.54 -5.53
N ALA A 138 12.41 9.24 -5.18
CA ALA A 138 12.60 9.77 -3.83
C ALA A 138 11.41 10.63 -3.36
N LYS A 139 10.92 11.51 -4.25
CA LYS A 139 9.75 12.35 -4.02
C LYS A 139 8.46 11.54 -3.88
N ARG A 140 8.24 10.53 -4.74
CA ARG A 140 7.07 9.64 -4.68
C ARG A 140 6.97 8.93 -3.33
N TYR A 141 8.10 8.52 -2.77
CA TYR A 141 8.17 7.87 -1.45
C TYR A 141 8.24 8.86 -0.27
N GLU A 142 8.27 10.16 -0.55
CA GLU A 142 8.39 11.25 0.42
C GLU A 142 9.63 11.15 1.33
N VAL A 143 10.72 10.61 0.80
CA VAL A 143 12.00 10.51 1.53
C VAL A 143 12.66 11.88 1.52
N VAL A 144 13.11 12.36 2.69
CA VAL A 144 13.74 13.68 2.84
C VAL A 144 15.06 13.60 3.59
N SER A 145 15.83 14.68 3.53
CA SER A 145 17.05 14.83 4.33
C SER A 145 16.73 15.01 5.81
N GLY A 146 17.58 14.45 6.66
CA GLY A 146 17.52 14.71 8.09
C GLY A 146 18.80 14.35 8.80
N LYS A 147 18.68 14.19 10.13
CA LYS A 147 19.77 13.86 11.02
C LYS A 147 19.43 12.73 11.98
N VAL A 148 20.45 11.97 12.35
CA VAL A 148 20.36 10.93 13.38
C VAL A 148 21.53 11.05 14.35
N TRP A 149 21.26 10.87 15.65
CA TRP A 149 22.28 10.89 16.70
C TRP A 149 22.90 9.51 16.85
N ASN A 150 24.23 9.40 16.84
CA ASN A 150 24.93 8.12 17.00
C ASN A 150 25.42 7.84 18.43
N GLY A 151 25.18 8.75 19.38
CA GLY A 151 25.76 8.71 20.73
C GLY A 151 26.77 9.83 21.00
N GLU A 152 27.39 10.36 19.95
CA GLU A 152 28.50 11.32 20.04
C GLU A 152 28.26 12.60 19.24
N ARG A 153 27.70 12.47 18.02
CA ARG A 153 27.39 13.58 17.13
C ARG A 153 26.16 13.30 16.27
N GLU A 154 25.64 14.34 15.64
CA GLU A 154 24.63 14.21 14.59
C GLU A 154 25.29 13.77 13.28
N LEU A 155 24.69 12.79 12.62
CA LEU A 155 25.06 12.32 11.29
C LEU A 155 24.00 12.72 10.28
N SER A 156 24.41 12.91 9.03
CA SER A 156 23.46 13.07 7.93
C SER A 156 22.68 11.77 7.74
N ALA A 157 21.37 11.89 7.51
CA ALA A 157 20.46 10.75 7.41
C ALA A 157 19.38 10.96 6.34
N LEU A 158 18.85 9.84 5.86
CA LEU A 158 17.58 9.77 5.16
C LEU A 158 16.45 9.61 6.19
N VAL A 159 15.34 10.30 5.96
CA VAL A 159 14.11 10.19 6.77
C VAL A 159 13.04 9.50 5.94
N PHE A 160 12.65 8.30 6.35
CA PHE A 160 11.67 7.45 5.67
C PHE A 160 10.33 7.52 6.40
N PRO A 161 9.29 8.12 5.80
CA PRO A 161 7.95 8.03 6.32
C PRO A 161 7.30 6.70 5.91
N TYR A 162 6.71 6.01 6.88
CA TYR A 162 5.87 4.84 6.66
C TYR A 162 4.42 5.32 6.73
N LYS A 163 3.73 5.27 5.60
CA LYS A 163 2.33 5.68 5.55
C LYS A 163 1.48 4.64 4.88
N ARG A 164 0.28 4.42 5.41
CA ARG A 164 -0.76 3.56 4.85
C ARG A 164 -2.04 4.37 4.84
N ASP A 165 -2.77 4.34 3.73
CA ASP A 165 -4.05 5.07 3.56
C ASP A 165 -3.96 6.57 3.90
N GLY A 166 -2.83 7.20 3.56
CA GLY A 166 -2.57 8.62 3.82
C GLY A 166 -2.17 8.94 5.27
N GLU A 167 -2.23 7.99 6.19
CA GLU A 167 -1.84 8.16 7.59
C GLU A 167 -0.35 7.87 7.81
N LEU A 168 0.34 8.74 8.55
CA LEU A 168 1.73 8.50 8.96
C LEU A 168 1.77 7.58 10.19
N LEU A 169 2.28 6.36 10.01
CA LEU A 169 2.32 5.32 11.04
C LEU A 169 3.66 5.22 11.74
N GLN A 170 4.76 5.41 11.01
CA GLN A 170 6.12 5.33 11.56
C GLN A 170 7.06 6.27 10.79
N VAL A 171 8.14 6.68 11.46
CA VAL A 171 9.28 7.34 10.80
C VAL A 171 10.56 6.62 11.19
N LYS A 172 11.40 6.37 10.20
CA LYS A 172 12.72 5.78 10.39
C LYS A 172 13.79 6.69 9.82
N ARG A 173 14.90 6.82 10.53
CA ARG A 173 16.07 7.59 10.13
C ARG A 173 17.24 6.65 9.97
N ILE A 174 17.91 6.72 8.82
CA ILE A 174 19.07 5.90 8.52
C ILE A 174 20.21 6.82 8.09
N SER A 175 21.35 6.73 8.78
CA SER A 175 22.52 7.53 8.43
C SER A 175 23.01 7.20 7.01
N THR A 176 23.39 8.24 6.27
CA THR A 176 24.10 8.10 4.99
C THR A 176 25.57 7.77 5.22
N GLU A 177 26.12 8.25 6.35
CA GLU A 177 27.43 7.90 6.88
C GLU A 177 27.41 6.54 7.58
N ARG A 178 28.56 5.84 7.60
CA ARG A 178 28.73 4.53 8.25
C ARG A 178 29.87 4.55 9.26
N PRO A 179 29.68 5.14 10.46
CA PRO A 179 30.67 5.02 11.53
C PRO A 179 30.93 3.54 11.81
N ASP A 180 32.21 3.15 11.87
CA ASP A 180 32.64 1.76 12.07
C ASP A 180 32.04 0.76 11.05
N GLY A 181 31.75 1.24 9.84
CA GLY A 181 31.17 0.44 8.75
C GLY A 181 29.68 0.14 8.89
N LYS A 182 29.02 0.61 9.95
CA LYS A 182 27.60 0.33 10.24
C LYS A 182 26.71 1.55 10.04
N LYS A 183 25.49 1.32 9.55
CA LYS A 183 24.44 2.35 9.52
C LYS A 183 23.96 2.61 10.95
N VAL A 184 23.70 3.88 11.27
CA VAL A 184 22.98 4.29 12.47
C VAL A 184 21.50 4.39 12.10
N ILE A 185 20.66 3.63 12.80
CA ILE A 185 19.23 3.52 12.52
C ILE A 185 18.45 3.95 13.76
N MET A 186 17.48 4.84 13.58
CA MET A 186 16.55 5.26 14.62
C MET A 186 15.12 5.16 14.10
N ALA A 187 14.29 4.38 14.77
CA ALA A 187 12.85 4.30 14.51
C ALA A 187 12.08 4.92 15.68
N GLU A 188 10.97 5.60 15.39
CA GLU A 188 10.10 6.11 16.45
C GLU A 188 9.48 4.93 17.24
N GLY A 189 9.58 5.02 18.57
CA GLY A 189 9.14 3.97 19.49
C GLY A 189 7.62 3.92 19.62
N ASP A 190 7.10 2.75 19.99
CA ASP A 190 5.66 2.50 20.23
C ASP A 190 4.75 2.91 19.04
N CYS A 191 5.31 2.95 17.84
CA CYS A 191 4.57 3.17 16.60
C CYS A 191 4.11 1.83 16.01
N GLU A 192 3.00 1.88 15.28
CA GLU A 192 2.43 0.71 14.60
C GLU A 192 3.41 0.18 13.54
N PRO A 193 3.77 -1.12 13.55
CA PRO A 193 4.54 -1.72 12.47
C PRO A 193 3.81 -1.58 11.14
N CYS A 194 4.53 -1.12 10.12
CA CYS A 194 3.99 -0.87 8.79
C CYS A 194 5.05 -1.27 7.76
N LEU A 195 4.65 -1.82 6.62
CA LEU A 195 5.56 -1.96 5.48
C LEU A 195 5.84 -0.58 4.88
N PHE A 196 7.08 -0.33 4.43
CA PHE A 196 7.41 0.92 3.74
C PHE A 196 7.05 0.81 2.26
N GLY A 197 6.43 1.86 1.71
CA GLY A 197 6.13 1.99 0.28
C GLY A 197 4.66 2.04 -0.08
N TRP A 198 3.76 1.76 0.86
CA TRP A 198 2.31 1.88 0.67
C TRP A 198 1.88 3.24 0.12
N GLN A 199 2.53 4.33 0.52
CA GLN A 199 2.26 5.68 0.01
C GLN A 199 2.53 5.87 -1.49
N ALA A 200 3.37 5.04 -2.07
CA ALA A 200 3.85 5.14 -3.44
C ALA A 200 3.24 4.07 -4.37
N LEU A 201 2.49 3.13 -3.79
CA LEU A 201 1.94 1.98 -4.48
C LEU A 201 0.59 2.33 -5.12
N ASP A 202 0.43 1.96 -6.38
CA ASP A 202 -0.85 2.13 -7.08
C ASP A 202 -1.93 1.19 -6.49
N ALA A 203 -3.16 1.70 -6.35
CA ALA A 203 -4.23 0.96 -5.71
C ALA A 203 -4.74 -0.25 -6.52
N GLY A 204 -4.49 -0.31 -7.82
CA GLY A 204 -4.85 -1.42 -8.68
C GLY A 204 -3.83 -2.56 -8.69
N VAL A 205 -2.66 -2.41 -8.06
CA VAL A 205 -1.61 -3.43 -8.07
C VAL A 205 -2.10 -4.74 -7.43
N ARG A 206 -1.96 -5.84 -8.18
CA ARG A 206 -2.30 -7.21 -7.75
C ARG A 206 -1.09 -8.09 -7.43
N ALA A 207 0.12 -7.70 -7.82
CA ALA A 207 1.34 -8.44 -7.51
C ALA A 207 2.42 -7.50 -6.94
N VAL A 208 3.11 -7.93 -5.89
CA VAL A 208 4.10 -7.10 -5.19
C VAL A 208 5.35 -7.87 -4.81
N VAL A 209 6.48 -7.18 -4.78
CA VAL A 209 7.72 -7.66 -4.15
C VAL A 209 7.78 -7.20 -2.69
N LEU A 210 7.97 -8.12 -1.74
CA LEU A 210 8.39 -7.83 -0.39
C LEU A 210 9.91 -7.95 -0.30
N CYS A 211 10.57 -6.84 0.02
CA CYS A 211 12.03 -6.75 0.11
C CYS A 211 12.53 -6.34 1.49
N GLU A 212 13.84 -6.44 1.70
CA GLU A 212 14.42 -6.26 3.03
C GLU A 212 14.42 -4.80 3.51
N GLY A 213 14.85 -3.86 2.66
CA GLY A 213 15.08 -2.49 3.05
C GLY A 213 14.40 -1.44 2.17
N GLU A 214 14.39 -0.21 2.68
CA GLU A 214 13.73 0.93 2.03
C GLU A 214 14.44 1.33 0.73
N ILE A 215 15.75 1.12 0.66
CA ILE A 215 16.54 1.34 -0.57
C ILE A 215 16.15 0.30 -1.62
N ASP A 216 16.01 -0.97 -1.27
CA ASP A 216 15.64 -2.04 -2.22
C ASP A 216 14.23 -1.79 -2.76
N CYS A 217 13.31 -1.38 -1.89
CA CYS A 217 11.95 -0.99 -2.27
C CYS A 217 11.95 0.13 -3.31
N MET A 218 12.73 1.19 -3.10
CA MET A 218 12.86 2.28 -4.08
C MET A 218 13.63 1.86 -5.34
N SER A 219 14.57 0.92 -5.23
CA SER A 219 15.25 0.34 -6.40
C SER A 219 14.28 -0.44 -7.28
N TYR A 220 13.39 -1.27 -6.73
CA TYR A 220 12.33 -1.90 -7.52
C TYR A 220 11.42 -0.87 -8.19
N ALA A 221 11.01 0.17 -7.45
CA ALA A 221 10.18 1.23 -7.99
C ALA A 221 10.86 2.01 -9.14
N GLN A 222 12.18 2.19 -9.08
CA GLN A 222 12.98 2.78 -10.16
C GLN A 222 12.85 2.00 -11.48
N TYR A 223 12.67 0.67 -11.40
CA TYR A 223 12.44 -0.21 -12.55
C TYR A 223 10.94 -0.42 -12.86
N GLY A 224 10.05 0.32 -12.20
CA GLY A 224 8.60 0.18 -12.39
C GLY A 224 8.01 -1.10 -11.78
N ILE A 225 8.74 -1.77 -10.88
CA ILE A 225 8.28 -2.97 -10.20
C ILE A 225 7.61 -2.57 -8.88
N PRO A 226 6.34 -2.93 -8.64
CA PRO A 226 5.67 -2.66 -7.38
C PRO A 226 6.34 -3.39 -6.21
N ALA A 227 6.72 -2.66 -5.17
CA ALA A 227 7.43 -3.23 -4.03
C ALA A 227 7.05 -2.55 -2.71
N LEU A 228 7.17 -3.32 -1.63
CA LEU A 228 7.11 -2.89 -0.24
C LEU A 228 8.34 -3.45 0.49
N SER A 229 8.81 -2.80 1.55
CA SER A 229 9.88 -3.34 2.40
C SER A 229 9.45 -3.57 3.84
N VAL A 230 10.05 -4.59 4.46
CA VAL A 230 9.80 -4.92 5.86
C VAL A 230 10.35 -3.83 6.80
N PRO A 231 9.65 -3.49 7.90
CA PRO A 231 10.03 -2.36 8.75
C PRO A 231 11.35 -2.55 9.51
N PHE A 232 11.77 -3.79 9.77
CA PHE A 232 12.87 -4.09 10.69
C PHE A 232 13.97 -5.00 10.10
N GLY A 233 14.01 -5.10 8.76
CA GLY A 233 14.95 -5.93 8.00
C GLY A 233 14.74 -7.43 8.19
N GLY A 234 15.69 -8.22 7.69
CA GLY A 234 15.71 -9.68 7.83
C GLY A 234 15.90 -10.16 9.28
N GLY A 235 15.78 -11.48 9.47
CA GLY A 235 15.97 -12.16 10.73
C GLY A 235 14.68 -12.69 11.38
N LYS A 236 14.77 -13.06 12.67
CA LYS A 236 13.73 -13.84 13.37
C LYS A 236 13.13 -13.10 14.56
N GLY A 237 12.05 -13.65 15.11
CA GLY A 237 11.45 -13.20 16.38
C GLY A 237 10.73 -11.86 16.27
N ALA A 238 10.98 -10.95 17.21
CA ALA A 238 10.28 -9.68 17.32
C ALA A 238 10.36 -8.81 16.04
N LYS A 239 11.42 -8.98 15.24
CA LYS A 239 11.55 -8.30 13.95
C LYS A 239 10.44 -8.64 12.96
N GLN A 240 9.85 -9.84 13.04
CA GLN A 240 8.80 -10.30 12.12
C GLN A 240 7.38 -10.13 12.69
N GLN A 241 7.23 -9.48 13.85
CA GLN A 241 5.91 -9.21 14.44
C GLN A 241 5.05 -8.26 13.57
N TRP A 242 5.64 -7.56 12.60
CA TRP A 242 4.89 -6.73 11.66
C TRP A 242 3.83 -7.52 10.88
N ILE A 243 4.06 -8.83 10.66
CA ILE A 243 3.12 -9.69 9.93
C ILE A 243 1.73 -9.63 10.58
N GLU A 244 1.66 -9.63 11.90
CA GLU A 244 0.39 -9.65 12.66
C GLU A 244 -0.44 -8.38 12.44
N PHE A 245 0.21 -7.29 12.04
CA PHE A 245 -0.38 -5.97 11.79
C PHE A 245 -0.54 -5.67 10.30
N GLU A 246 0.15 -6.38 9.41
CA GLU A 246 0.14 -6.10 7.96
C GLU A 246 -0.46 -7.23 7.13
N TYR A 247 -0.63 -8.43 7.68
CA TYR A 247 -1.11 -9.60 6.94
C TYR A 247 -2.39 -9.33 6.15
N HIS A 248 -3.39 -8.74 6.78
CA HIS A 248 -4.64 -8.36 6.12
C HIS A 248 -4.47 -7.33 5.00
N ASN A 249 -3.52 -6.41 5.13
CA ASN A 249 -3.24 -5.43 4.08
C ASN A 249 -2.63 -6.09 2.85
N LEU A 250 -1.95 -7.22 3.04
CA LEU A 250 -1.38 -8.03 1.96
C LEU A 250 -2.41 -8.88 1.21
N ASP A 251 -3.59 -9.15 1.78
CA ASP A 251 -4.66 -9.95 1.14
C ASP A 251 -5.15 -9.38 -0.20
N ARG A 252 -4.88 -8.10 -0.45
CA ARG A 252 -5.22 -7.45 -1.73
C ARG A 252 -4.37 -7.94 -2.90
N PHE A 253 -3.24 -8.60 -2.63
CA PHE A 253 -2.36 -9.12 -3.67
C PHE A 253 -2.71 -10.56 -4.02
N GLU A 254 -2.73 -10.86 -5.31
CA GLU A 254 -2.84 -12.21 -5.86
C GLU A 254 -1.49 -12.93 -5.78
N GLU A 255 -0.38 -12.20 -5.93
CA GLU A 255 0.98 -12.75 -5.87
C GLU A 255 1.90 -11.88 -5.02
N ILE A 256 2.70 -12.52 -4.17
CA ILE A 256 3.71 -11.88 -3.33
C ILE A 256 5.06 -12.58 -3.57
N PHE A 257 6.03 -11.84 -4.10
CA PHE A 257 7.40 -12.31 -4.29
C PHE A 257 8.27 -11.86 -3.12
N ILE A 258 9.03 -12.78 -2.53
CA ILE A 258 9.94 -12.46 -1.43
C ILE A 258 11.35 -12.28 -1.99
N SER A 259 11.95 -11.11 -1.74
CA SER A 259 13.30 -10.75 -2.19
C SER A 259 14.10 -10.11 -1.06
N MET A 260 14.65 -10.94 -0.18
CA MET A 260 15.48 -10.53 0.95
C MET A 260 16.97 -10.47 0.57
N ASP A 261 17.82 -9.98 1.46
CA ASP A 261 19.28 -10.01 1.24
C ASP A 261 19.76 -11.46 1.06
N VAL A 262 20.76 -11.67 0.20
CA VAL A 262 21.31 -13.01 -0.09
C VAL A 262 22.37 -13.35 0.97
N ASP A 263 21.93 -13.51 2.21
CA ASP A 263 22.74 -13.92 3.34
C ASP A 263 21.95 -14.87 4.28
N ASP A 264 22.56 -15.31 5.39
CA ASP A 264 21.91 -16.25 6.32
C ASP A 264 20.72 -15.63 7.09
N VAL A 265 20.60 -14.30 7.09
CA VAL A 265 19.60 -13.55 7.85
C VAL A 265 18.36 -13.25 7.02
N GLY A 266 18.55 -12.97 5.72
CA GLY A 266 17.49 -12.83 4.71
C GLY A 266 16.74 -14.12 4.43
#